data_AF-X1FFZ2-F1
#
_entry.id   AF-X1FFZ2-F1
#
_cell.length_a   1.000
_cell.length_b   1.000
_cell.length_c   1.000
_cell.angle_alpha   90.00
_cell.angle_beta   90.00
_cell.angle_gamma   90.00
#
_symmetry.space_group_name_H-M   'P 1'
#
loop_
_entity.id
_entity.type
_entity.pdbx_description
1 polymer ?
#
loop_
_entity_poly.entity_id
_entity_poly.type
_entity_poly.pdbx_seq_one_letter_code
_entity_poly.pdbx_strand_id
1 'polypeptide(L)' 'MSTTDNLKAAFAGESQANRMYLAFAKKADADGRPQIARLFRAAAEAETVHAHAHFRVMGGVKDSADNLRTAIEGEGH' A
#
# COMPACT_ATOMS: atom_id res chain seq x y z
N MET A 1 3.30 -11.26 -19.85
CA MET A 1 3.65 -10.63 -18.56
C MET A 1 4.74 -11.44 -17.90
N SER A 2 5.82 -10.80 -17.46
CA SER A 2 6.84 -11.45 -16.64
C SER A 2 6.39 -11.54 -15.18
N THR A 3 7.03 -12.40 -14.37
CA THR A 3 6.83 -12.43 -12.92
C THR A 3 7.07 -11.06 -12.29
N THR A 4 8.04 -10.31 -12.80
CA THR A 4 8.34 -8.95 -12.33
C THR A 4 7.19 -7.98 -12.63
N ASP A 5 6.58 -8.05 -13.82
CA ASP A 5 5.43 -7.21 -14.16
C ASP A 5 4.22 -7.55 -13.28
N ASN A 6 4.01 -8.84 -12.99
CA ASN A 6 2.96 -9.29 -12.08
C ASN A 6 3.16 -8.76 -10.66
N LEU A 7 4.40 -8.77 -10.15
CA LEU A 7 4.71 -8.24 -8.82
C LEU A 7 4.51 -6.73 -8.73
N LYS A 8 4.85 -5.98 -9.80
CA LYS A 8 4.59 -4.54 -9.87
C LYS A 8 3.09 -4.24 -9.89
N ALA A 9 2.33 -5.00 -10.69
CA ALA A 9 0.88 -4.87 -10.74
C ALA A 9 0.23 -5.20 -9.40
N ALA A 10 0.69 -6.28 -8.73
CA ALA A 10 0.23 -6.64 -7.39
C ALA A 10 0.55 -5.53 -6.37
N PHE A 11 1.80 -5.05 -6.31
CA PHE A 11 2.17 -3.95 -5.42
C PHE A 11 1.31 -2.70 -5.62
N ALA A 12 1.05 -2.33 -6.88
CA ALA A 12 0.17 -1.21 -7.20
C ALA A 12 -1.29 -1.47 -6.78
N GLY A 13 -1.79 -2.69 -6.99
CA GLY A 13 -3.15 -3.10 -6.59
C GLY A 13 -3.34 -3.05 -5.08
N GLU A 14 -2.43 -3.65 -4.32
CA GLU A 14 -2.48 -3.65 -2.86
C GLU A 14 -2.34 -2.24 -2.28
N SER A 15 -1.47 -1.41 -2.87
CA SER A 15 -1.33 0.00 -2.47
C SER A 15 -2.62 0.79 -2.70
N GLN A 16 -3.30 0.58 -3.83
CA GLN A 16 -4.60 1.21 -4.11
C GLN A 16 -5.69 0.72 -3.17
N ALA A 17 -5.78 -0.59 -2.93
CA ALA A 17 -6.74 -1.18 -2.00
C ALA A 17 -6.59 -0.62 -0.59
N ASN A 18 -5.35 -0.55 -0.08
CA ASN A 18 -5.04 0.09 1.19
C ASN A 18 -5.56 1.54 1.27
N ARG A 19 -5.27 2.38 0.27
CA ARG A 19 -5.72 3.78 0.25
C ARG A 19 -7.25 3.89 0.18
N MET A 20 -7.91 3.05 -0.61
CA MET A 20 -9.38 2.99 -0.68
C MET A 20 -9.99 2.59 0.66
N TYR A 21 -9.46 1.55 1.33
CA TYR A 21 -9.99 1.09 2.61
C TYR A 21 -9.82 2.13 3.71
N LEU A 22 -8.72 2.87 3.75
CA LEU A 22 -8.58 3.99 4.68
C LEU A 22 -9.61 5.12 4.41
N ALA A 23 -9.89 5.42 3.15
CA ALA A 23 -10.94 6.37 2.80
C ALA A 23 -12.34 5.88 3.21
N PHE A 24 -12.63 4.59 3.01
CA PHE A 24 -13.89 3.97 3.44
C PHE A 24 -14.02 3.93 4.96
N ALA A 25 -12.93 3.67 5.69
CA ALA A 25 -12.91 3.75 7.15
C ALA A 25 -13.30 5.14 7.63
N LYS A 26 -12.71 6.20 7.06
CA LYS A 26 -13.04 7.59 7.39
C LYS A 26 -14.51 7.91 7.12
N LYS A 27 -15.06 7.41 6.01
CA LYS A 27 -16.49 7.58 5.70
C LYS A 27 -17.37 6.82 6.70
N ALA A 28 -17.02 5.60 7.07
CA ALA A 28 -17.74 4.81 8.06
C ALA A 28 -17.74 5.47 9.46
N ASP A 29 -16.66 6.13 9.87
CA ASP A 29 -16.65 6.91 11.11
C ASP A 29 -17.62 8.10 11.03
N ALA A 30 -17.60 8.84 9.91
CA ALA A 30 -18.49 9.98 9.70
C ALA A 30 -19.97 9.56 9.68
N ASP A 31 -20.26 8.33 9.25
CA ASP A 31 -21.61 7.76 9.23
C ASP A 31 -22.01 7.11 10.58
N GLY A 32 -21.18 7.23 11.63
CA GLY A 32 -21.46 6.68 12.95
C GLY A 32 -21.35 5.16 13.04
N ARG A 33 -20.53 4.52 12.18
CA ARG A 33 -20.37 3.07 12.06
C ARG A 33 -18.97 2.59 12.49
N PRO A 34 -18.61 2.68 13.79
CA PRO A 34 -17.24 2.46 14.26
C PRO A 34 -16.72 1.03 14.03
N GLN A 35 -17.59 0.02 14.06
CA GLN A 35 -17.20 -1.38 13.79
C GLN A 35 -16.82 -1.60 12.32
N ILE A 36 -17.53 -0.96 11.39
CA ILE A 36 -17.22 -1.02 9.96
C ILE A 36 -15.93 -0.26 9.68
N ALA A 37 -15.75 0.91 10.30
CA ALA A 37 -14.50 1.66 10.18
C ALA A 37 -13.30 0.86 10.70
N ARG A 38 -13.46 0.14 11.82
CA ARG A 38 -12.42 -0.75 12.35
C ARG A 38 -12.11 -1.90 11.38
N LEU A 39 -13.13 -2.49 10.76
CA LEU A 39 -12.94 -3.54 9.75
C LEU A 39 -12.13 -3.02 8.56
N PHE A 40 -12.49 -1.86 7.99
CA PHE A 40 -11.75 -1.28 6.87
C PHE A 40 -10.30 -0.93 7.24
N ARG A 41 -10.04 -0.42 8.45
CA ARG A 41 -8.66 -0.20 8.91
C ARG A 41 -7.88 -1.51 9.01
N ALA A 42 -8.48 -2.55 9.57
CA ALA A 42 -7.82 -3.87 9.66
C ALA A 42 -7.50 -4.45 8.27
N ALA A 43 -8.44 -4.31 7.31
CA ALA A 43 -8.20 -4.69 5.92
C ALA A 43 -7.07 -3.86 5.30
N ALA A 44 -7.05 -2.54 5.50
CA ALA A 44 -5.97 -1.68 5.01
C ALA A 44 -4.60 -2.15 5.54
N GLU A 45 -4.48 -2.47 6.83
CA GLU A 45 -3.23 -2.99 7.39
C GLU A 45 -2.81 -4.33 6.76
N ALA A 46 -3.76 -5.20 6.42
CA ALA A 46 -3.47 -6.42 5.68
C ALA A 46 -2.90 -6.13 4.29
N GLU A 47 -3.48 -5.18 3.55
CA GLU A 47 -2.95 -4.81 2.22
C GLU A 47 -1.59 -4.11 2.30
N THR A 48 -1.29 -3.40 3.39
CA THR A 48 0.07 -2.90 3.65
C THR A 48 1.06 -4.06 3.77
N VAL A 49 0.70 -5.14 4.48
CA VAL A 49 1.55 -6.33 4.59
C VAL A 49 1.76 -6.98 3.21
N HIS A 50 0.71 -7.14 2.41
CA HIS A 50 0.80 -7.70 1.05
C HIS A 50 1.68 -6.83 0.14
N ALA A 51 1.44 -5.52 0.09
CA ALA A 51 2.23 -4.58 -0.70
C ALA A 51 3.72 -4.64 -0.31
N HIS A 52 4.03 -4.61 0.99
CA HIS A 52 5.42 -4.70 1.46
C HIS A 52 6.06 -6.07 1.18
N ALA A 53 5.29 -7.16 1.16
CA ALA A 53 5.80 -8.46 0.74
C ALA A 53 6.21 -8.46 -0.74
N HIS A 54 5.33 -7.98 -1.64
CA HIS A 54 5.64 -7.86 -3.06
C HIS A 54 6.82 -6.93 -3.32
N PHE A 55 6.86 -5.77 -2.66
CA PHE A 55 7.94 -4.79 -2.82
C PHE A 55 9.30 -5.33 -2.38
N ARG A 56 9.34 -6.11 -1.28
CA ARG A 56 10.57 -6.81 -0.84
C ARG A 56 11.02 -7.86 -1.83
N VAL A 57 10.10 -8.69 -2.36
CA VAL A 57 10.44 -9.71 -3.36
C VAL A 57 10.99 -9.08 -4.65
N MET A 58 10.53 -7.88 -5.01
CA MET A 58 11.07 -7.10 -6.13
C MET A 58 12.43 -6.44 -5.85
N GLY A 59 12.95 -6.52 -4.63
CA GLY A 59 14.19 -5.82 -4.24
C GLY A 59 14.02 -4.30 -4.09
N GLY A 60 12.79 -3.84 -3.84
CA GLY A 60 12.48 -2.41 -3.71
C GLY A 60 12.94 -1.78 -2.39
N VAL A 61 13.18 -2.59 -1.35
CA VAL A 61 13.71 -2.12 -0.06
C VAL A 61 15.23 -2.32 -0.04
N LYS A 62 15.96 -1.21 0.01
CA LYS A 62 17.44 -1.16 0.05
C LYS A 62 17.90 -0.51 1.37
N ASP A 63 19.16 -0.08 1.44
CA ASP A 63 19.62 0.74 2.57
C ASP A 63 18.97 2.13 2.57
N SER A 64 19.09 2.84 3.69
CA SER A 64 18.44 4.14 3.88
C SER A 64 18.88 5.20 2.88
N ALA A 65 20.14 5.18 2.42
CA ALA A 65 20.64 6.16 1.46
C ALA A 65 20.06 5.91 0.07
N ASP A 66 19.98 4.64 -0.34
CA ASP A 66 19.34 4.22 -1.58
C ASP A 66 17.84 4.49 -1.59
N ASN A 67 17.14 4.16 -0.49
CA ASN A 67 15.71 4.42 -0.37
C ASN A 67 15.38 5.91 -0.44
N LEU A 68 16.22 6.77 0.16
CA LEU A 68 16.07 8.22 0.08
C LEU A 68 16.24 8.74 -1.35
N ARG A 69 17.24 8.21 -2.09
CA ARG A 69 17.42 8.55 -3.51
C ARG A 69 16.22 8.15 -4.35
N THR A 70 15.71 6.93 -4.18
CA THR A 70 14.49 6.47 -4.86
C THR A 70 13.29 7.36 -4.55
N ALA A 71 13.13 7.83 -3.30
CA ALA A 71 12.05 8.74 -2.93
C ALA A 71 12.20 10.11 -3.63
N ILE A 72 13.39 10.71 -3.60
CA ILE A 72 13.65 12.01 -4.26
C ILE A 72 13.39 11.93 -5.77
N GLU A 73 13.86 10.86 -6.42
CA GLU A 73 13.64 10.64 -7.85
C GLU A 73 12.15 10.49 -8.19
N GLY A 74 11.37 9.84 -7.32
CA GLY A 74 9.94 9.61 -7.53
C GLY A 74 9.06 10.87 -7.35
N GLU A 75 9.50 11.86 -6.57
CA GLU A 75 8.78 13.12 -6.33
C GLU A 75 9.11 14.22 -7.35
N GLY A 76 10.11 14.02 -8.21
CA GLY A 76 10.60 15.00 -9.20
C GLY A 76 9.78 15.08 -10.49
N HIS A 77 8.50 14.70 -10.49
CA HIS A 77 7.61 14.63 -11.65
C HIS A 77 6.31 15.40 -11.40
#